data_AF-A0A2Z6PHA4-F1
#
_entry.id   AF-A0A2Z6PHA4-F1
#
_cell.length_a   1.000
_cell.length_b   1.000
_cell.length_c   1.000
_cell.angle_alpha   90.00
_cell.angle_beta   90.00
_cell.angle_gamma   90.00
#
_symmetry.space_group_name_H-M   'P 1'
#
loop_
_entity.id
_entity.type
_entity.pdbx_description
1 polymer ?
#
loop_
_entity_poly.entity_id
_entity_poly.type
_entity_poly.pdbx_seq_one_letter_code
_entity_poly.pdbx_strand_id
1 'polypeptide(L)'
;MRRISERKTHSHYILSIFIIFITFIFDNAHSIRFPDRVAQPARDQSDQHHLQTAVFALGSFWRSEAVFGCLPGVVRTTVGYSGGSKPNPEYRSFGDHAESVQVEYDPRLIGFRELLDIFWSSHDPRQVYGQGPDVGNQYRSIIFVNGTEESRMASVSKEQEQTRSRSSIVTTQIQQLGTFHPAEPEHQV
;
A
#
# COMPACT_ATOMS: atom_id res chain seq x y z
N MET A 1 74.99 41.92 25.08
CA MET A 1 74.45 42.12 23.72
C MET A 1 73.66 40.88 23.31
N ARG A 2 72.51 41.08 22.65
CA ARG A 2 71.39 40.15 22.39
C ARG A 2 71.75 38.87 21.62
N ARG A 3 71.14 37.73 21.98
CA ARG A 3 70.26 36.86 21.13
C ARG A 3 70.06 35.48 21.80
N ILE A 4 68.99 35.34 22.60
CA ILE A 4 68.40 34.04 22.98
C ILE A 4 66.91 34.16 22.65
N SER A 5 66.50 33.90 21.41
CA SER A 5 65.07 33.80 21.07
C SER A 5 64.82 33.23 19.67
N GLU A 6 65.42 32.09 19.29
CA GLU A 6 65.05 31.44 18.01
C GLU A 6 64.90 29.91 18.07
N ARG A 7 65.29 29.22 19.17
CA ARG A 7 65.21 27.75 19.21
C ARG A 7 63.88 27.16 19.69
N LYS A 8 63.03 27.92 20.38
CA LYS A 8 61.78 27.36 20.96
C LYS A 8 60.64 27.21 19.95
N THR A 9 60.57 28.05 18.92
CA THR A 9 59.46 27.98 17.94
C THR A 9 59.62 26.79 17.00
N HIS A 10 60.82 26.50 16.51
CA HIS A 10 61.06 25.37 15.58
C HIS A 10 60.76 24.00 16.20
N SER A 11 61.01 23.81 17.50
CA SER A 11 60.72 22.53 18.17
C SER A 11 59.22 22.24 18.25
N HIS A 12 58.37 23.27 18.38
CA HIS A 12 56.92 23.10 18.39
C HIS A 12 56.37 22.88 16.97
N TYR A 13 56.94 23.53 15.94
CA TYR A 13 56.53 23.26 14.55
C TYR A 13 56.90 21.85 14.08
N ILE A 14 58.09 21.35 14.43
CA ILE A 14 58.52 19.98 14.07
C ILE A 14 57.67 18.94 14.81
N LEU A 15 57.36 19.16 16.09
CA LEU A 15 56.49 18.26 16.86
C LEU A 15 55.03 18.28 16.36
N SER A 16 54.51 19.45 15.97
CA SER A 16 53.16 19.58 15.41
C SER A 16 53.03 18.97 14.01
N ILE A 17 54.04 19.10 13.14
CA ILE A 17 54.06 18.45 11.82
C ILE A 17 54.13 16.93 11.96
N PHE A 18 54.88 16.42 12.95
CA PHE A 18 54.99 14.98 13.20
C PHE A 18 53.68 14.37 13.72
N ILE A 19 52.93 15.09 14.56
CA ILE A 19 51.62 14.64 15.06
C ILE A 19 50.57 14.60 13.95
N ILE A 20 50.55 15.60 13.05
CA ILE A 20 49.64 15.62 11.88
C ILE A 20 49.96 14.49 10.90
N PHE A 21 51.25 14.15 10.72
CA PHE A 21 51.66 13.05 9.86
C PHE A 21 51.29 11.66 10.44
N ILE A 22 51.38 11.50 11.77
CA ILE A 22 50.93 10.27 12.45
C ILE A 22 49.41 10.10 12.31
N THR A 23 48.61 11.16 12.45
CA THR A 23 47.15 11.06 12.25
C THR A 23 46.76 10.75 10.80
N PHE A 24 47.59 11.10 9.81
CA PHE A 24 47.34 10.79 8.40
C PHE A 24 47.75 9.37 8.00
N ILE A 25 48.73 8.76 8.70
CA ILE A 25 49.13 7.36 8.47
C ILE A 25 48.13 6.37 9.11
N PHE A 26 47.41 6.77 10.15
CA PHE A 26 46.40 5.92 10.81
C PHE A 26 44.98 6.00 10.19
N ASP A 27 44.76 6.80 9.14
CA ASP A 27 43.45 6.96 8.50
C ASP A 27 43.27 6.15 7.19
N ASN A 28 44.00 5.04 7.04
CA ASN A 28 43.91 4.19 5.84
C ASN A 28 43.80 2.69 6.13
N ALA A 29 43.10 2.30 7.20
CA ALA A 29 42.69 0.91 7.39
C ALA A 29 41.38 0.74 8.19
N HIS A 30 40.43 1.66 8.03
CA HIS A 30 39.03 1.26 8.06
C HIS A 30 38.55 1.26 6.62
N SER A 31 39.02 0.26 5.86
CA SER A 31 38.17 -0.29 4.82
C SER A 31 36.85 -0.62 5.51
N ILE A 32 35.86 0.25 5.32
CA ILE A 32 34.47 -0.14 5.41
C ILE A 32 34.39 -1.27 4.40
N ARG A 33 34.52 -2.52 4.89
CA ARG A 33 33.96 -3.65 4.19
C ARG A 33 32.49 -3.30 4.15
N PHE A 34 32.05 -2.71 3.05
CA PHE A 34 30.69 -2.94 2.59
C PHE A 34 30.58 -4.47 2.66
N PRO A 35 29.70 -5.03 3.51
CA PRO A 35 29.44 -6.46 3.39
C PRO A 35 29.17 -6.67 1.91
N ASP A 36 29.90 -7.61 1.29
CA ASP A 36 29.63 -8.04 -0.09
C ASP A 36 28.13 -8.06 -0.20
N ARG A 37 27.59 -7.15 -1.03
CA ARG A 37 26.17 -6.90 -1.28
C ARG A 37 25.43 -8.13 -0.81
N VAL A 38 24.76 -8.09 0.35
CA VAL A 38 24.02 -9.26 0.88
C VAL A 38 23.37 -9.86 -0.33
N ALA A 39 23.88 -11.00 -0.78
CA ALA A 39 23.43 -11.57 -2.03
C ALA A 39 21.94 -11.70 -1.78
N GLN A 40 21.13 -10.97 -2.56
CA GLN A 40 19.69 -11.14 -2.48
C GLN A 40 19.52 -12.65 -2.54
N PRO A 41 18.92 -13.29 -1.52
CA PRO A 41 18.71 -14.72 -1.57
C PRO A 41 18.11 -14.95 -2.96
N ALA A 42 18.79 -15.75 -3.77
CA ALA A 42 18.36 -16.01 -5.13
C ALA A 42 16.87 -16.29 -5.01
N ARG A 43 16.03 -15.41 -5.59
CA ARG A 43 14.57 -15.51 -5.45
C ARG A 43 14.26 -16.97 -5.70
N ASP A 44 13.83 -17.66 -4.65
CA ASP A 44 13.58 -19.07 -4.75
C ASP A 44 12.46 -19.21 -5.78
N GLN A 45 12.82 -19.71 -6.96
CA GLN A 45 11.89 -19.77 -8.09
C GLN A 45 10.78 -20.79 -7.83
N SER A 46 10.85 -21.56 -6.73
CA SER A 46 9.80 -22.48 -6.29
C SER A 46 8.65 -21.86 -5.51
N ASP A 47 8.73 -20.60 -5.11
CA ASP A 47 7.68 -19.94 -4.31
C ASP A 47 6.90 -18.90 -5.14
N GLN A 48 6.55 -19.24 -6.39
CA GLN A 48 5.50 -18.52 -7.13
C GLN A 48 4.13 -18.84 -6.51
N HIS A 49 3.88 -18.29 -5.33
CA HIS A 49 2.53 -18.29 -4.76
C HIS A 49 1.64 -17.45 -5.65
N HIS A 50 0.57 -18.07 -6.13
CA HIS A 50 -0.41 -17.40 -6.97
C HIS A 50 -1.18 -16.41 -6.10
N LEU A 51 -0.79 -15.13 -6.18
CA LEU A 51 -1.53 -14.05 -5.55
C LEU A 51 -2.94 -14.01 -6.16
N GLN A 52 -3.90 -13.69 -5.32
CA GLN A 52 -5.28 -13.48 -5.72
C GLN A 52 -5.61 -12.00 -5.67
N THR A 53 -6.70 -11.62 -6.34
CA THR A 53 -7.12 -10.23 -6.43
C THR A 53 -8.59 -10.11 -6.10
N ALA A 54 -8.93 -9.19 -5.21
CA ALA A 54 -10.30 -8.79 -4.89
C ALA A 54 -10.50 -7.32 -5.23
N VAL A 55 -11.71 -6.92 -5.64
CA VAL A 55 -12.00 -5.50 -5.93
C VAL A 55 -13.27 -5.08 -5.19
N PHE A 56 -13.20 -3.95 -4.48
CA PHE A 56 -14.29 -3.42 -3.68
C PHE A 56 -14.50 -1.93 -3.94
N ALA A 57 -15.74 -1.46 -3.80
CA ALA A 57 -16.07 -0.04 -3.65
C ALA A 57 -16.80 0.15 -2.32
N LEU A 58 -16.30 1.04 -1.46
CA LEU A 58 -16.81 1.24 -0.09
C LEU A 58 -16.71 2.69 0.37
N GLY A 59 -16.88 3.63 -0.57
CA GLY A 59 -16.78 5.07 -0.33
C GLY A 59 -15.58 5.67 -1.06
N SER A 60 -14.98 6.72 -0.49
CA SER A 60 -13.74 7.30 -1.01
C SER A 60 -12.65 6.22 -1.10
N PHE A 61 -11.98 6.13 -2.25
CA PHE A 61 -10.94 5.13 -2.48
C PHE A 61 -9.69 5.31 -1.59
N TRP A 62 -9.42 6.51 -1.05
CA TRP A 62 -8.29 6.74 -0.14
C TRP A 62 -8.56 6.10 1.22
N ARG A 63 -9.81 6.20 1.69
CA ARG A 63 -10.23 5.46 2.89
C ARG A 63 -10.24 3.96 2.61
N SER A 64 -10.73 3.56 1.43
CA SER A 64 -10.80 2.16 1.02
C SER A 64 -9.41 1.51 0.95
N GLU A 65 -8.42 2.21 0.40
CA GLU A 65 -7.02 1.78 0.37
C GLU A 65 -6.49 1.57 1.79
N ALA A 66 -6.63 2.58 2.66
CA ALA A 66 -6.16 2.52 4.04
C ALA A 66 -6.78 1.38 4.86
N VAL A 67 -8.00 0.94 4.52
CA VAL A 67 -8.66 -0.22 5.14
C VAL A 67 -7.92 -1.52 4.84
N PHE A 68 -7.38 -1.69 3.63
CA PHE A 68 -6.76 -2.95 3.19
C PHE A 68 -5.22 -2.93 3.18
N GLY A 69 -4.59 -1.78 2.92
CA GLY A 69 -3.16 -1.68 2.58
C GLY A 69 -2.19 -2.17 3.67
N CYS A 70 -2.61 -2.15 4.93
CA CYS A 70 -1.78 -2.56 6.07
C CYS A 70 -2.08 -3.98 6.60
N LEU A 71 -2.94 -4.73 5.93
CA LEU A 71 -3.35 -6.05 6.41
C LEU A 71 -2.26 -7.10 6.16
N PRO A 72 -1.93 -7.95 7.15
CA PRO A 72 -1.08 -9.10 6.92
C PRO A 72 -1.64 -9.98 5.80
N GLY A 73 -0.79 -10.31 4.82
CA GLY A 73 -1.18 -11.08 3.65
C GLY A 73 -1.63 -10.25 2.45
N VAL A 74 -1.95 -8.97 2.63
CA VAL A 74 -2.10 -8.04 1.49
C VAL A 74 -0.71 -7.65 0.99
N VAL A 75 -0.49 -7.83 -0.31
CA VAL A 75 0.78 -7.55 -0.98
C VAL A 75 0.77 -6.16 -1.59
N ARG A 76 -0.37 -5.75 -2.16
CA ARG A 76 -0.53 -4.46 -2.81
C ARG A 76 -1.99 -4.05 -2.86
N THR A 77 -2.22 -2.76 -2.68
CA THR A 77 -3.49 -2.08 -2.99
C THR A 77 -3.29 -1.18 -4.21
N THR A 78 -4.35 -1.00 -4.99
CA THR A 78 -4.36 -0.04 -6.10
C THR A 78 -5.74 0.60 -6.16
N VAL A 79 -5.81 1.92 -6.11
CA VAL A 79 -7.08 2.65 -6.22
C VAL A 79 -7.43 2.92 -7.68
N GLY A 80 -8.71 2.98 -7.98
CA GLY A 80 -9.19 3.12 -9.35
C GLY A 80 -10.71 3.23 -9.48
N TYR A 81 -11.18 2.96 -10.69
CA TYR A 81 -12.57 3.10 -11.11
C TYR A 81 -13.09 1.78 -11.70
N SER A 82 -14.25 1.32 -11.24
CA SER A 82 -14.89 0.08 -11.72
C SER A 82 -16.41 0.16 -11.66
N GLY A 83 -17.11 -0.76 -12.32
CA GLY A 83 -18.57 -0.85 -12.30
C GLY A 83 -19.31 0.19 -13.15
N GLY A 84 -18.60 0.85 -14.05
CA GLY A 84 -19.16 1.75 -15.06
C GLY A 84 -18.82 1.31 -16.48
N SER A 85 -19.20 2.14 -17.44
CA SER A 85 -19.09 1.89 -18.88
C SER A 85 -18.17 2.87 -19.61
N LYS A 86 -17.75 3.96 -18.95
CA LYS A 86 -16.91 4.99 -19.57
C LYS A 86 -15.49 4.43 -19.83
N PRO A 87 -15.01 4.40 -21.09
CA PRO A 87 -13.63 3.99 -21.36
C PRO A 87 -12.65 5.06 -20.87
N ASN A 88 -11.50 4.61 -20.35
CA ASN A 88 -10.42 5.47 -19.86
C ASN A 88 -10.93 6.58 -18.91
N PRO A 89 -11.58 6.20 -17.79
CA PRO A 89 -12.03 7.16 -16.79
C PRO A 89 -10.83 7.88 -16.16
N GLU A 90 -11.05 9.14 -15.78
CA GLU A 90 -10.11 10.01 -15.06
C GLU A 90 -10.84 10.62 -13.86
N TYR A 91 -10.13 11.06 -12.82
CA TYR A 91 -10.72 11.53 -11.56
C TYR A 91 -11.78 12.64 -11.76
N ARG A 92 -11.58 13.52 -12.73
CA ARG A 92 -12.53 14.60 -13.05
C ARG A 92 -13.71 14.16 -13.91
N SER A 93 -13.63 12.97 -14.51
CA SER A 93 -14.62 12.45 -15.44
C SER A 93 -14.53 10.93 -15.54
N PHE A 94 -15.01 10.22 -14.53
CA PHE A 94 -15.05 8.75 -14.52
C PHE A 94 -16.45 8.18 -14.82
N GLY A 95 -17.42 9.02 -15.18
CA GLY A 95 -18.75 8.58 -15.61
C GLY A 95 -19.55 7.90 -14.49
N ASP A 96 -20.05 6.70 -14.77
CA ASP A 96 -20.86 5.86 -13.89
C ASP A 96 -20.03 4.89 -13.02
N HIS A 97 -18.70 4.94 -13.11
CA HIS A 97 -17.83 4.14 -12.26
C HIS A 97 -17.99 4.50 -10.77
N ALA A 98 -17.69 3.54 -9.91
CA ALA A 98 -17.46 3.75 -8.48
C ALA A 98 -15.95 3.88 -8.21
N GLU A 99 -15.60 4.72 -7.24
CA GLU A 99 -14.28 4.69 -6.63
C GLU A 99 -14.08 3.32 -5.99
N SER A 100 -13.01 2.64 -6.37
CA SER A 100 -12.76 1.24 -6.05
C SER A 100 -11.31 1.02 -5.63
N VAL A 101 -11.09 -0.03 -4.85
CA VAL A 101 -9.76 -0.53 -4.48
C VAL A 101 -9.61 -1.96 -4.98
N GLN A 102 -8.52 -2.21 -5.69
CA GLN A 102 -8.03 -3.55 -6.03
C GLN A 102 -7.03 -3.98 -4.95
N VAL A 103 -7.26 -5.16 -4.38
CA VAL A 103 -6.45 -5.74 -3.31
C VAL A 103 -5.81 -7.02 -3.85
N GLU A 104 -4.49 -7.01 -4.01
CA GLU A 104 -3.70 -8.18 -4.33
C GLU A 104 -3.17 -8.81 -3.03
N TYR A 105 -3.43 -10.09 -2.82
CA TYR A 105 -3.19 -10.76 -1.54
C TYR A 105 -2.70 -12.19 -1.71
N ASP A 106 -1.99 -12.68 -0.70
CA ASP A 106 -1.58 -14.08 -0.57
C ASP A 106 -2.69 -14.89 0.11
N PRO A 107 -3.38 -15.80 -0.63
CA PRO A 107 -4.52 -16.54 -0.09
C PRO A 107 -4.16 -17.52 1.04
N ARG A 108 -2.86 -17.74 1.32
CA ARG A 108 -2.39 -18.55 2.45
C ARG A 108 -2.37 -17.76 3.76
N LEU A 109 -2.34 -16.43 3.67
CA LEU A 109 -2.25 -15.53 4.82
C LEU A 109 -3.56 -14.83 5.11
N ILE A 110 -4.31 -14.46 4.06
CA ILE A 110 -5.64 -13.86 4.18
C ILE A 110 -6.54 -14.34 3.04
N GLY A 111 -7.74 -14.79 3.35
CA GLY A 111 -8.70 -15.25 2.34
C GLY A 111 -9.71 -14.18 1.93
N PHE A 112 -10.37 -14.38 0.78
CA PHE A 112 -11.48 -13.52 0.33
C PHE A 112 -12.59 -13.34 1.38
N ARG A 113 -12.86 -14.37 2.17
CA ARG A 113 -13.90 -14.33 3.22
C ARG A 113 -13.53 -13.35 4.34
N GLU A 114 -12.25 -13.28 4.72
CA GLU A 114 -11.76 -12.32 5.70
C GLU A 114 -11.77 -10.89 5.12
N LEU A 115 -11.41 -10.73 3.84
CA LEU A 115 -11.54 -9.44 3.14
C LEU A 115 -13.00 -8.95 3.11
N LEU A 116 -13.98 -9.85 2.96
CA LEU A 116 -15.41 -9.51 3.07
C LEU A 116 -15.77 -9.03 4.48
N ASP A 117 -15.30 -9.71 5.54
CA ASP A 117 -15.57 -9.30 6.92
C ASP A 117 -15.00 -7.89 7.21
N ILE A 118 -13.80 -7.60 6.70
CA ILE A 118 -13.19 -6.28 6.76
C ILE A 118 -14.02 -5.27 5.97
N PHE A 119 -14.44 -5.59 4.74
CA PHE A 119 -15.30 -4.75 3.92
C PHE A 119 -16.57 -4.34 4.68
N TRP A 120 -17.31 -5.30 5.26
CA TRP A 120 -18.57 -5.04 5.97
C TRP A 120 -18.40 -4.21 7.24
N SER A 121 -17.25 -4.32 7.91
CA SER A 121 -16.96 -3.56 9.13
C SER A 121 -16.40 -2.15 8.90
N SER A 122 -16.02 -1.83 7.66
CA SER A 122 -15.25 -0.61 7.34
C SER A 122 -16.06 0.54 6.75
N HIS A 123 -17.36 0.33 6.46
CA HIS A 123 -18.25 1.36 5.91
C HIS A 123 -19.70 1.06 6.29
N ASP A 124 -20.63 1.99 6.07
CA ASP A 124 -22.06 1.72 6.20
C ASP A 124 -22.61 1.13 4.89
N PRO A 125 -22.94 -0.18 4.82
CA PRO A 125 -23.39 -0.83 3.59
C PRO A 125 -24.88 -0.58 3.29
N ARG A 126 -25.54 0.31 4.06
CA ARG A 126 -26.97 0.64 3.93
C ARG A 126 -27.19 2.04 3.37
N GLN A 127 -26.14 2.86 3.27
CA GLN A 127 -26.22 4.17 2.63
C GLN A 127 -26.40 4.01 1.12
N VAL A 128 -27.37 4.73 0.58
CA VAL A 128 -27.66 4.80 -0.87
C VAL A 128 -27.27 6.20 -1.32
N TYR A 129 -26.34 6.30 -2.28
CA TYR A 129 -25.83 7.57 -2.84
C TYR A 129 -24.78 8.32 -1.99
N GLY A 130 -23.95 7.58 -1.25
CA GLY A 130 -22.82 8.17 -0.56
C GLY A 130 -22.20 7.22 0.46
N GLN A 131 -21.11 7.68 1.07
CA GLN A 131 -20.53 7.04 2.24
C GLN A 131 -20.04 8.08 3.25
N GLY A 132 -20.64 8.11 4.43
CA GLY A 132 -20.35 9.11 5.46
C GLY A 132 -20.58 10.54 4.94
N PRO A 133 -19.55 11.42 4.97
CA PRO A 133 -19.67 12.79 4.46
C PRO A 133 -19.62 12.87 2.93
N ASP A 134 -19.19 11.81 2.25
CA ASP A 134 -18.96 11.80 0.80
C ASP A 134 -20.26 11.47 0.07
N VAL A 135 -20.82 12.45 -0.64
CA VAL A 135 -22.12 12.34 -1.32
C VAL A 135 -21.91 12.15 -2.82
N GLY A 136 -22.57 11.14 -3.39
CA GLY A 136 -22.52 10.85 -4.81
C GLY A 136 -22.55 9.36 -5.13
N ASN A 137 -23.01 9.03 -6.33
CA ASN A 137 -23.11 7.64 -6.78
C ASN A 137 -21.75 6.94 -6.87
N GLN A 138 -20.66 7.70 -7.02
CA GLN A 138 -19.30 7.17 -7.10
C GLN A 138 -18.83 6.52 -5.79
N TYR A 139 -19.45 6.86 -4.67
CA TYR A 139 -19.10 6.35 -3.34
C TYR A 139 -19.98 5.17 -2.90
N ARG A 140 -20.79 4.62 -3.81
CA ARG A 140 -21.70 3.52 -3.51
C ARG A 140 -20.95 2.23 -3.15
N SER A 141 -21.56 1.41 -2.32
CA SER A 141 -21.01 0.12 -1.89
C SER A 141 -21.16 -0.97 -2.96
N ILE A 142 -20.05 -1.61 -3.36
CA ILE A 142 -20.01 -2.70 -4.35
C ILE A 142 -18.95 -3.75 -3.96
N ILE A 143 -19.30 -5.02 -4.09
CA ILE A 143 -18.36 -6.14 -4.14
C ILE A 143 -18.28 -6.60 -5.60
N PHE A 144 -17.10 -6.47 -6.21
CA PHE A 144 -16.86 -6.98 -7.54
C PHE A 144 -16.31 -8.40 -7.44
N VAL A 145 -16.94 -9.33 -8.14
CA VAL A 145 -16.64 -10.76 -8.06
C VAL A 145 -16.11 -11.30 -9.39
N ASN A 146 -15.17 -12.22 -9.32
CA ASN A 146 -14.61 -12.94 -10.46
C ASN A 146 -14.96 -14.44 -10.36
N GLY A 147 -15.94 -14.86 -11.14
CA GLY A 147 -16.37 -16.26 -11.19
C GLY A 147 -17.36 -16.66 -10.08
N THR A 148 -17.68 -17.95 -10.03
CA THR A 148 -18.83 -18.46 -9.27
C THR A 148 -18.58 -18.55 -7.76
N GLU A 149 -17.35 -18.83 -7.34
CA GLU A 149 -17.04 -19.04 -5.93
C GLU A 149 -17.03 -17.71 -5.14
N GLU A 150 -16.42 -16.65 -5.68
CA GLU A 150 -16.51 -15.31 -5.10
C GLU A 150 -17.96 -14.80 -5.09
N SER A 151 -18.72 -15.02 -6.18
CA SER A 151 -20.14 -14.66 -6.25
C SER A 151 -20.95 -15.30 -5.12
N ARG A 152 -20.70 -16.58 -4.86
CA ARG A 152 -21.35 -17.34 -3.77
C ARG A 152 -20.94 -16.82 -2.40
N MET A 153 -19.64 -16.62 -2.16
CA MET A 153 -19.13 -16.10 -0.89
C MET A 153 -19.65 -14.70 -0.58
N ALA A 154 -19.63 -13.79 -1.56
CA ALA A 154 -20.14 -12.44 -1.43
C ALA A 154 -21.64 -12.45 -1.09
N SER A 155 -22.44 -13.27 -1.79
CA SER A 155 -23.89 -13.38 -1.56
C SER A 155 -24.20 -13.87 -0.15
N VAL A 156 -23.54 -14.94 0.30
CA VAL A 156 -23.70 -15.45 1.67
C VAL A 156 -23.27 -14.41 2.71
N SER A 157 -22.15 -13.71 2.49
CA SER A 157 -21.70 -12.67 3.42
C SER A 157 -22.68 -11.48 3.50
N LYS A 158 -23.30 -11.11 2.37
CA LYS A 158 -24.32 -10.06 2.32
C LYS A 158 -25.58 -10.46 3.07
N GLU A 159 -26.02 -11.71 2.94
CA GLU A 159 -27.15 -12.25 3.71
C GLU A 159 -26.84 -12.22 5.22
N GLN A 160 -25.63 -12.61 5.62
CA GLN A 160 -25.19 -12.53 7.02
C GLN A 160 -25.21 -11.08 7.53
N GLU A 161 -24.64 -10.13 6.77
CA GLU A 161 -24.66 -8.71 7.14
C GLU A 161 -26.10 -8.16 7.24
N GLN A 162 -27.00 -8.61 6.36
CA GLN A 162 -28.41 -8.24 6.42
C GLN A 162 -29.08 -8.70 7.73
N THR A 163 -28.67 -9.83 8.30
CA THR A 163 -29.25 -10.31 9.57
C THR A 163 -28.90 -9.44 10.78
N ARG A 164 -27.83 -8.63 10.70
CA ARG A 164 -27.39 -7.76 11.81
C ARG A 164 -28.38 -6.64 12.12
N SER A 165 -29.21 -6.25 11.17
CA SER A 165 -30.28 -5.27 11.39
C SER A 165 -31.50 -5.59 10.53
N ARG A 166 -32.64 -5.85 11.20
CA ARG A 166 -33.92 -6.11 10.53
C ARG A 166 -34.66 -4.84 10.10
N SER A 167 -34.25 -3.68 10.60
CA SER A 167 -34.92 -2.39 10.35
C SER A 167 -34.35 -1.62 9.15
N SER A 168 -33.34 -2.17 8.47
CA SER A 168 -32.65 -1.51 7.36
C SER A 168 -32.15 -2.53 6.35
N ILE A 169 -32.02 -2.13 5.09
CA ILE A 169 -31.65 -3.01 3.98
C ILE A 169 -30.20 -2.74 3.59
N VAL A 170 -29.42 -3.81 3.42
CA VAL A 170 -28.06 -3.75 2.86
C VAL A 170 -28.15 -3.47 1.36
N THR A 171 -27.62 -2.33 0.95
CA THR A 171 -27.74 -1.79 -0.42
C THR A 171 -26.52 -2.10 -1.28
N THR A 172 -25.46 -2.65 -0.69
CA THR A 172 -24.26 -3.12 -1.40
C THR A 172 -24.59 -3.95 -2.63
N GLN A 173 -24.03 -3.58 -3.77
CA GLN A 173 -24.19 -4.31 -5.01
C GLN A 173 -23.18 -5.46 -5.07
N ILE A 174 -23.56 -6.58 -5.69
CA ILE A 174 -22.63 -7.65 -6.06
C ILE A 174 -22.63 -7.70 -7.59
N GLN A 175 -21.48 -7.41 -8.20
CA GLN A 175 -21.37 -7.26 -9.65
C GLN A 175 -20.21 -8.11 -10.17
N GLN A 176 -20.34 -8.67 -11.38
CA GLN A 176 -19.18 -9.26 -12.05
C GLN A 176 -18.14 -8.17 -12.31
N LEU A 177 -16.88 -8.48 -12.03
CA LEU A 177 -15.77 -7.57 -12.29
C LEU A 177 -15.60 -7.40 -13.81
N GLY A 178 -15.84 -6.18 -14.30
CA GLY A 178 -15.45 -5.76 -15.65
C GLY A 178 -14.00 -5.28 -15.68
N THR A 179 -13.73 -4.25 -16.50
CA THR A 179 -12.41 -3.61 -16.50
C THR A 179 -12.24 -2.77 -15.23
N PHE A 180 -11.16 -3.01 -14.50
CA PHE A 180 -10.67 -2.11 -13.46
C PHE A 180 -9.72 -1.09 -14.10
N HIS A 181 -9.99 0.20 -13.89
CA HIS A 181 -9.14 1.29 -14.38
C HIS A 181 -8.36 1.89 -13.21
N PRO A 182 -7.04 1.67 -13.09
CA PRO A 182 -6.24 2.33 -12.08
C PRO A 182 -6.38 3.85 -12.17
N ALA A 183 -6.52 4.50 -11.02
CA ALA A 183 -6.52 5.96 -10.94
C ALA A 183 -5.11 6.50 -11.19
N GLU A 184 -5.03 7.81 -11.39
CA GLU A 184 -3.82 8.54 -11.67
C GLU A 184 -2.77 8.38 -10.54
N PRO A 185 -1.45 8.48 -10.84
CA PRO A 185 -0.39 8.23 -9.87
C PRO A 185 -0.49 9.07 -8.59
N GLU A 186 -0.99 10.30 -8.67
CA GLU A 186 -1.22 11.17 -7.50
C GLU A 186 -2.27 10.65 -6.51
N HIS A 187 -3.05 9.64 -6.89
CA HIS A 187 -4.04 9.00 -6.03
C HIS A 187 -3.55 7.69 -5.43
N GLN A 188 -2.43 7.14 -5.92
CA GLN A 188 -1.82 5.94 -5.38
C GLN A 188 -0.97 6.27 -4.14
N VAL A 189 -0.89 5.33 -3.20
CA VAL A 189 -0.13 5.46 -1.94
C VAL A 189 0.92 4.36 -1.86
#